data_AF-A0A2S0HUG1-F1
#
_entry.id   AF-A0A2S0HUG1-F1
#
_cell.length_a   1.000
_cell.length_b   1.000
_cell.length_c   1.000
_cell.angle_alpha   90.00
_cell.angle_beta   90.00
_cell.angle_gamma   90.00
#
_symmetry.space_group_name_H-M   'P 1'
#
loop_
_entity.id
_entity.type
_entity.pdbx_description
1 polymer ?
#
loop_
_entity_poly.entity_id
_entity_poly.type
_entity_poly.pdbx_seq_one_letter_code
_entity_poly.pdbx_strand_id
1 'polypeptide(L)'
;MNLRSIIIPFLFFSLFSVNAQVGIGTTSPDTSSAVDISSSDKGMLTPRLTTAQRTAIVNPAEGLLVYDTDADAFYYYDTTSSSWITIGSGKTRDNYVLVKSEADLPAPAAGKITLDTDVLYEINGLVTLSNPIELNGAYLIGLDTNEDILASAGGTIFTGSTGGSLRNLTLTAPGGTVFNLNNISGTENLVIQSMIIANSGSIGSIQGFNLVFMNIIQFSGNAAGITYSNITDLLLNNLGWLPDNGGVYETFTGTFALIEKVSGFSNVVGATAAMDVTGITSITDDAVLASVVFSGGGTYVIGSSPYTGFNFTNNWTVNCPGIPEETDKVATGYIYFSAENNVTTNVISDNVPVKMQGTTTAGQFFRMDDDGGTNNRIKYTGLKPRNFTVSCSATVERSSNGSRNVYSLIIYKNGSMIPSIVSEQTFENGVSKSNFNLLGVLSMANNDYIEVYVSTDNRNIDPTVKRFNLVLY
;
A
#
# COMPACT_ATOMS: atom_id res chain seq x y z
N MET A 1 22.00 -98.34 43.92
CA MET A 1 21.40 -97.15 43.28
C MET A 1 22.42 -96.59 42.28
N ASN A 2 22.11 -96.62 40.98
CA ASN A 2 23.01 -96.14 39.93
C ASN A 2 22.88 -94.62 39.77
N LEU A 3 23.95 -93.88 40.11
CA LEU A 3 24.07 -92.42 39.96
C LEU A 3 23.88 -91.91 38.51
N ARG A 4 23.94 -92.79 37.51
CA ARG A 4 23.92 -92.43 36.08
C ARG A 4 22.56 -92.01 35.54
N SER A 5 21.45 -92.34 36.20
CA SER A 5 20.09 -92.01 35.70
C SER A 5 19.58 -90.61 36.11
N ILE A 6 20.34 -89.84 36.90
CA ILE A 6 19.92 -88.51 37.39
C ILE A 6 20.60 -87.36 36.62
N ILE A 7 21.67 -87.61 35.86
CA ILE A 7 22.46 -86.56 35.19
C ILE A 7 21.78 -86.05 33.91
N ILE A 8 21.01 -86.89 33.21
CA ILE A 8 20.36 -86.54 31.92
C ILE A 8 19.18 -85.56 32.06
N PRO A 9 18.28 -85.64 33.07
CA PRO A 9 17.24 -84.62 33.23
C PRO A 9 17.78 -83.30 33.80
N PHE A 10 18.93 -83.31 34.48
CA PHE A 10 19.50 -82.09 35.08
C PHE A 10 20.23 -81.21 34.04
N LEU A 11 20.80 -81.82 32.99
CA LEU A 11 21.50 -81.07 31.92
C LEU A 11 20.51 -80.35 30.98
N PHE A 12 19.29 -80.89 30.81
CA PHE A 12 18.25 -80.32 29.93
C PHE A 12 17.55 -79.07 30.51
N PHE A 13 17.66 -78.83 31.83
CA PHE A 13 17.04 -77.68 32.49
C PHE A 13 17.89 -76.39 32.39
N SER A 14 19.13 -76.48 31.89
CA SER A 14 20.10 -75.36 31.87
C SER A 14 20.08 -74.51 30.59
N LEU A 15 19.22 -74.84 29.60
CA LEU A 15 19.18 -74.16 28.29
C LEU A 15 18.06 -73.12 28.14
N PHE A 16 17.27 -72.86 29.18
CA PHE A 16 16.27 -71.79 29.16
C PHE A 16 16.86 -70.52 29.77
N SER A 17 17.33 -69.59 28.93
CA SER A 17 17.55 -68.21 29.35
C SER A 17 16.21 -67.61 29.75
N VAL A 18 15.96 -67.53 31.05
CA VAL A 18 14.79 -66.85 31.59
C VAL A 18 15.13 -65.37 31.62
N ASN A 19 14.66 -64.60 30.64
CA ASN A 19 14.75 -63.14 30.71
C ASN A 19 13.85 -62.68 31.86
N ALA A 20 14.42 -62.00 32.85
CA ALA A 20 13.66 -61.41 33.96
C ALA A 20 13.00 -60.11 33.49
N GLN A 21 11.98 -60.22 32.62
CA GLN A 21 11.13 -59.10 32.24
C GLN A 21 9.92 -59.06 33.18
N VAL A 22 9.54 -57.86 33.62
CA VAL A 22 8.36 -57.68 34.45
C VAL A 22 7.17 -57.36 33.53
N GLY A 23 6.35 -58.38 33.27
CA GLY A 23 5.03 -58.18 32.67
C GLY A 23 3.99 -57.82 33.74
N ILE A 24 3.32 -56.70 33.58
CA ILE A 24 2.17 -56.30 34.40
C ILE A 24 0.94 -56.27 33.50
N GLY A 25 0.04 -57.24 33.66
CA GLY A 25 -1.16 -57.36 32.81
C GLY A 25 -0.91 -57.97 31.43
N THR A 26 0.31 -58.43 31.13
CA THR A 26 0.65 -59.24 29.95
C THR A 26 1.49 -60.46 30.36
N THR A 27 1.26 -61.61 29.73
CA THR A 27 2.09 -62.81 29.89
C THR A 27 3.19 -62.90 28.83
N SER A 28 3.18 -62.00 27.86
CA SER A 28 4.16 -61.91 26.78
C SER A 28 4.66 -60.47 26.70
N PRO A 29 5.52 -60.03 27.64
CA PRO A 29 6.15 -58.71 27.57
C PRO A 29 6.90 -58.53 26.26
N ASP A 30 6.92 -57.31 25.72
CA ASP A 30 7.75 -57.01 24.55
C ASP A 30 9.21 -57.34 24.82
N THR A 31 9.87 -58.00 23.87
CA THR A 31 11.26 -58.46 23.99
C THR A 31 12.28 -57.33 24.21
N SER A 32 11.92 -56.09 23.88
CA SER A 32 12.75 -54.90 24.08
C SER A 32 12.50 -54.18 25.41
N SER A 33 11.53 -54.64 26.21
CA SER A 33 11.15 -54.00 27.47
C SER A 33 11.78 -54.66 28.70
N ALA A 34 12.15 -53.85 29.70
CA ALA A 34 12.47 -54.34 31.04
C ALA A 34 11.21 -54.48 31.91
N VAL A 35 10.22 -53.62 31.66
CA VAL A 35 8.88 -53.64 32.25
C VAL A 35 7.88 -53.36 31.13
N ASP A 36 6.89 -54.24 30.94
CA ASP A 36 5.78 -54.06 30.01
C ASP A 36 4.47 -54.04 30.78
N ILE A 37 3.71 -52.96 30.64
CA ILE A 37 2.44 -52.76 31.32
C ILE A 37 1.33 -52.74 30.27
N SER A 38 0.48 -53.77 30.29
CA SER A 38 -0.68 -53.86 29.42
C SER A 38 -1.97 -53.78 30.23
N SER A 39 -2.81 -52.81 29.92
CA SER A 39 -4.16 -52.68 30.47
C SER A 39 -5.04 -51.92 29.48
N SER A 40 -6.31 -52.32 29.40
CA SER A 40 -7.32 -51.62 28.59
C SER A 40 -8.08 -50.54 29.36
N ASP A 41 -7.93 -50.49 30.69
CA ASP A 41 -8.77 -49.69 31.60
C ASP A 41 -8.01 -48.99 32.75
N LYS A 42 -6.69 -49.21 32.88
CA LYS A 42 -5.84 -48.63 33.95
C LYS A 42 -4.58 -48.00 33.34
N GLY A 43 -4.09 -46.94 33.98
CA GLY A 43 -2.84 -46.27 33.63
C GLY A 43 -1.71 -46.49 34.64
N MET A 44 -0.56 -45.85 34.40
CA MET A 44 0.57 -45.80 35.31
C MET A 44 0.64 -44.43 36.00
N LEU A 45 0.73 -44.42 37.32
CA LEU A 45 1.05 -43.20 38.08
C LEU A 45 2.56 -43.10 38.26
N THR A 46 3.15 -42.00 37.77
CA THR A 46 4.52 -41.62 38.11
C THR A 46 4.55 -40.92 39.47
N PRO A 47 5.73 -40.74 40.11
CA PRO A 47 5.84 -39.94 41.31
C PRO A 47 5.21 -38.55 41.12
N ARG A 48 4.27 -38.19 42.00
CA ARG A 48 3.55 -36.91 41.98
C ARG A 48 4.17 -35.98 43.01
N LEU A 49 4.75 -34.88 42.57
CA LEU A 49 5.55 -33.98 43.39
C LEU A 49 5.11 -32.53 43.17
N THR A 50 5.15 -31.69 44.20
CA THR A 50 5.13 -30.23 44.02
C THR A 50 6.36 -29.77 43.24
N THR A 51 6.33 -28.58 42.65
CA THR A 51 7.49 -28.01 41.96
C THR A 51 8.70 -27.90 42.90
N ALA A 52 8.46 -27.56 44.16
CA ALA A 52 9.52 -27.51 45.18
C ALA A 52 10.12 -28.91 45.44
N GLN A 53 9.31 -29.96 45.51
CA GLN A 53 9.79 -31.32 45.73
C GLN A 53 10.52 -31.88 44.51
N ARG A 54 10.03 -31.63 43.29
CA ARG A 54 10.69 -32.03 42.04
C ARG A 54 12.08 -31.40 41.93
N THR A 55 12.17 -30.09 42.16
CA THR A 55 13.44 -29.34 42.06
C THR A 55 14.42 -29.68 43.19
N ALA A 56 13.93 -30.20 44.32
CA ALA A 56 14.75 -30.68 45.44
C ALA A 56 15.35 -32.09 45.23
N ILE A 57 15.02 -32.80 44.14
CA ILE A 57 15.64 -34.10 43.84
C ILE A 57 17.13 -33.89 43.58
N VAL A 58 17.97 -34.52 44.42
CA VAL A 58 19.43 -34.46 44.29
C VAL A 58 19.89 -35.52 43.29
N ASN A 59 20.72 -35.11 42.31
CA ASN A 59 21.24 -35.97 41.23
C ASN A 59 20.16 -36.79 40.49
N PRO A 60 19.11 -36.14 39.92
CA PRO A 60 18.10 -36.84 39.15
C PRO A 60 18.72 -37.55 37.94
N ALA A 61 18.22 -38.75 37.63
CA ALA A 61 18.70 -39.55 36.52
C ALA A 61 18.19 -39.00 35.17
N GLU A 62 18.94 -39.24 34.10
CA GLU A 62 18.50 -38.97 32.73
C GLU A 62 17.16 -39.66 32.46
N GLY A 63 16.19 -38.93 31.91
CA GLY A 63 14.86 -39.44 31.60
C GLY A 63 13.98 -39.70 32.84
N LEU A 64 14.37 -39.26 34.05
CA LEU A 64 13.56 -39.43 35.25
C LEU A 64 12.22 -38.72 35.08
N LEU A 65 11.13 -39.48 34.98
CA LEU A 65 9.79 -38.98 34.73
C LEU A 65 9.00 -38.78 36.03
N VAL A 66 8.44 -37.58 36.19
CA VAL A 66 7.57 -37.22 37.33
C VAL A 66 6.35 -36.43 36.83
N TYR A 67 5.30 -36.41 37.65
CA TYR A 67 4.18 -35.49 37.45
C TYR A 67 4.27 -34.35 38.47
N ASP A 68 4.37 -33.12 37.98
CA ASP A 68 4.41 -31.94 38.83
C ASP A 68 2.98 -31.47 39.14
N THR A 69 2.61 -31.46 40.42
CA THR A 69 1.25 -31.13 40.87
C THR A 69 0.97 -29.64 40.99
N ASP A 70 2.00 -28.79 40.97
CA ASP A 70 1.80 -27.33 40.94
C ASP A 70 1.73 -26.83 39.49
N ALA A 71 2.44 -27.49 38.58
CA ALA A 71 2.48 -27.17 37.15
C ALA A 71 1.51 -28.02 36.29
N ASP A 72 0.77 -28.94 36.91
CA ASP A 72 -0.19 -29.87 36.27
C ASP A 72 0.34 -30.61 35.03
N ALA A 73 1.63 -30.91 34.99
CA ALA A 73 2.30 -31.44 33.81
C ALA A 73 3.34 -32.52 34.12
N PHE A 74 3.62 -33.38 33.13
CA PHE A 74 4.72 -34.32 33.20
C PHE A 74 6.04 -33.63 32.92
N TYR A 75 7.07 -33.98 33.69
CA TYR A 75 8.43 -33.52 33.48
C TYR A 75 9.38 -34.71 33.43
N TYR A 76 10.37 -34.65 32.54
CA TYR A 76 11.54 -35.51 32.60
C TYR A 76 12.80 -34.70 32.90
N TYR A 77 13.78 -35.31 33.55
CA TYR A 77 15.07 -34.66 33.76
C TYR A 77 16.02 -34.95 32.60
N ASP A 78 16.59 -33.89 32.03
CA ASP A 78 17.66 -33.96 31.02
C ASP A 78 18.99 -33.56 31.69
N THR A 79 19.88 -34.53 31.80
CA THR A 79 21.23 -34.37 32.36
C THR A 79 22.15 -33.57 31.45
N THR A 80 21.87 -33.52 30.14
CA THR A 80 22.63 -32.73 29.16
C THR A 80 22.44 -31.25 29.39
N SER A 81 21.19 -30.82 29.59
CA SER A 81 20.85 -29.42 29.92
C SER A 81 20.82 -29.14 31.43
N SER A 82 20.96 -30.18 32.27
CA SER A 82 20.82 -30.10 33.72
C SER A 82 19.51 -29.43 34.15
N SER A 83 18.41 -29.81 33.50
CA SER A 83 17.12 -29.14 33.69
C SER A 83 15.93 -30.10 33.61
N TRP A 84 14.83 -29.70 34.25
CA TRP A 84 13.54 -30.39 34.13
C TRP A 84 12.81 -29.87 32.88
N ILE A 85 12.55 -30.77 31.93
CA ILE A 85 11.85 -30.47 30.67
C ILE A 85 10.41 -30.96 30.78
N THR A 86 9.46 -30.07 30.51
CA THR A 86 8.03 -30.41 30.49
C THR A 86 7.69 -31.18 29.21
N ILE A 87 6.83 -32.18 29.34
CA ILE A 87 6.29 -32.96 28.22
C ILE A 87 4.90 -32.40 27.89
N GLY A 88 4.74 -31.86 26.68
CA GLY A 88 3.45 -31.41 26.17
C GLY A 88 3.15 -29.90 26.31
N SER A 89 4.13 -29.04 26.60
CA SER A 89 3.92 -27.58 26.53
C SER A 89 3.94 -27.08 25.09
N GLY A 90 2.86 -27.33 24.35
CA GLY A 90 2.59 -26.67 23.08
C GLY A 90 2.05 -25.26 23.31
N LYS A 91 2.87 -24.26 22.97
CA LYS A 91 2.64 -22.80 22.83
C LYS A 91 2.61 -21.98 24.14
N THR A 92 3.41 -20.92 24.13
CA THR A 92 3.96 -20.17 25.27
C THR A 92 3.50 -18.71 25.30
N ARG A 93 2.24 -18.43 24.94
CA ARG A 93 1.64 -17.10 25.07
C ARG A 93 0.34 -17.25 25.84
N ASP A 94 0.16 -16.43 26.86
CA ASP A 94 -1.06 -16.47 27.69
C ASP A 94 -2.30 -16.05 26.89
N ASN A 95 -2.13 -15.11 25.95
CA ASN A 95 -3.19 -14.61 25.07
C ASN A 95 -3.09 -15.25 23.67
N TYR A 96 -3.31 -16.55 23.58
CA TYR A 96 -3.21 -17.29 22.33
C TYR A 96 -4.30 -18.34 22.16
N VAL A 97 -4.86 -18.42 20.96
CA VAL A 97 -5.86 -19.42 20.56
C VAL A 97 -5.42 -20.05 19.24
N LEU A 98 -5.34 -21.38 19.20
CA LEU A 98 -5.17 -22.14 17.96
C LEU A 98 -6.58 -22.45 17.41
N VAL A 99 -6.90 -21.92 16.24
CA VAL A 99 -8.22 -22.00 15.61
C VAL A 99 -8.19 -23.05 14.50
N LYS A 100 -8.89 -24.16 14.71
CA LYS A 100 -9.07 -25.23 13.72
C LYS A 100 -10.50 -25.28 13.18
N SER A 101 -11.41 -24.59 13.85
CA SER A 101 -12.82 -24.47 13.50
C SER A 101 -13.41 -23.17 14.07
N GLU A 102 -14.58 -22.75 13.59
CA GLU A 102 -15.28 -21.58 14.14
C GLU A 102 -15.58 -21.74 15.65
N ALA A 103 -15.75 -22.97 16.13
CA ALA A 103 -16.03 -23.25 17.55
C ALA A 103 -14.85 -22.92 18.49
N ASP A 104 -13.63 -22.75 17.96
CA ASP A 104 -12.46 -22.32 18.73
C ASP A 104 -12.44 -20.79 18.92
N LEU A 105 -13.29 -20.04 18.20
CA LEU A 105 -13.46 -18.60 18.37
C LEU A 105 -14.51 -18.29 19.46
N PRO A 106 -14.54 -17.05 20.00
CA PRO A 106 -15.59 -16.65 20.92
C PRO A 106 -17.00 -16.85 20.34
N ALA A 107 -17.95 -17.25 21.20
CA ALA A 107 -19.31 -17.50 20.78
C ALA A 107 -19.92 -16.24 20.12
N PRO A 108 -20.60 -16.37 18.96
CA PRO A 108 -21.22 -15.23 18.31
C PRO A 108 -22.24 -14.52 19.21
N ALA A 109 -22.18 -13.19 19.23
CA ALA A 109 -23.13 -12.32 19.90
C ALA A 109 -23.57 -11.21 18.94
N ALA A 110 -24.87 -10.86 18.96
CA ALA A 110 -25.43 -9.85 18.05
C ALA A 110 -25.13 -10.10 16.54
N GLY A 111 -25.05 -11.37 16.13
CA GLY A 111 -24.82 -11.76 14.73
C GLY A 111 -23.37 -11.63 14.25
N LYS A 112 -22.39 -11.52 15.17
CA LYS A 112 -20.96 -11.52 14.85
C LYS A 112 -20.13 -12.19 15.94
N ILE A 113 -18.96 -12.68 15.59
CA ILE A 113 -17.92 -13.16 16.51
C ILE A 113 -17.07 -11.95 16.89
N THR A 114 -17.08 -11.54 18.15
CA THR A 114 -16.18 -10.48 18.62
C THR A 114 -14.98 -11.14 19.26
N LEU A 115 -13.80 -10.92 18.70
CA LEU A 115 -12.56 -11.48 19.25
C LEU A 115 -12.18 -10.82 20.57
N ASP A 116 -11.42 -11.53 21.39
CA ASP A 116 -10.89 -10.98 22.61
C ASP A 116 -9.72 -10.03 22.30
N THR A 117 -9.74 -8.85 22.91
CA THR A 117 -8.70 -7.84 22.73
C THR A 117 -7.33 -8.37 23.18
N ASP A 118 -6.28 -8.00 22.46
CA ASP A 118 -4.90 -8.40 22.74
C ASP A 118 -4.65 -9.93 22.71
N VAL A 119 -5.53 -10.69 22.05
CA VAL A 119 -5.37 -12.13 21.82
C VAL A 119 -4.88 -12.42 20.40
N LEU A 120 -3.95 -13.38 20.30
CA LEU A 120 -3.44 -13.91 19.04
C LEU A 120 -4.22 -15.17 18.67
N TYR A 121 -4.98 -15.11 17.57
CA TYR A 121 -5.66 -16.25 16.97
C TYR A 121 -4.83 -16.77 15.78
N GLU A 122 -4.34 -17.98 15.89
CA GLU A 122 -3.64 -18.68 14.81
C GLU A 122 -4.59 -19.60 14.08
N ILE A 123 -4.88 -19.29 12.82
CA ILE A 123 -5.63 -20.16 11.93
C ILE A 123 -4.74 -21.33 11.53
N ASN A 124 -5.26 -22.55 11.67
CA ASN A 124 -4.55 -23.77 11.32
C ASN A 124 -5.46 -24.63 10.45
N GLY A 125 -5.20 -24.61 9.15
CA GLY A 125 -6.04 -25.22 8.13
C GLY A 125 -7.23 -24.35 7.70
N LEU A 126 -8.24 -25.00 7.11
CA LEU A 126 -9.46 -24.34 6.63
C LEU A 126 -10.47 -24.14 7.77
N VAL A 127 -10.74 -22.88 8.11
CA VAL A 127 -11.80 -22.47 9.04
C VAL A 127 -12.93 -21.83 8.25
N THR A 128 -14.11 -22.45 8.28
CA THR A 128 -15.32 -21.92 7.63
C THR A 128 -16.20 -21.21 8.66
N LEU A 129 -16.55 -19.95 8.37
CA LEU A 129 -17.35 -19.08 9.23
C LEU A 129 -18.82 -19.09 8.81
N SER A 130 -19.69 -19.20 9.80
CA SER A 130 -21.13 -18.94 9.71
C SER A 130 -21.49 -17.52 10.15
N ASN A 131 -20.64 -16.86 10.95
CA ASN A 131 -20.81 -15.49 11.40
C ASN A 131 -19.57 -14.64 11.07
N PRO A 132 -19.74 -13.34 10.75
CA PRO A 132 -18.62 -12.44 10.52
C PRO A 132 -17.84 -12.16 11.81
N ILE A 133 -16.56 -11.80 11.67
CA ILE A 133 -15.64 -11.47 12.75
C ILE A 133 -15.51 -9.95 12.92
N GLU A 134 -15.62 -9.47 14.16
CA GLU A 134 -15.14 -8.18 14.62
C GLU A 134 -13.77 -8.37 15.28
N LEU A 135 -12.76 -7.64 14.80
CA LEU A 135 -11.35 -7.84 15.20
C LEU A 135 -11.06 -7.43 16.64
N ASN A 136 -11.68 -6.36 17.13
CA ASN A 136 -11.63 -5.89 18.51
C ASN A 136 -10.20 -5.75 19.09
N GLY A 137 -9.26 -5.28 18.25
CA GLY A 137 -7.84 -5.13 18.61
C GLY A 137 -7.05 -6.45 18.64
N ALA A 138 -7.64 -7.56 18.22
CA ALA A 138 -6.99 -8.86 18.17
C ALA A 138 -6.03 -9.00 16.98
N TYR A 139 -5.24 -10.07 17.02
CA TYR A 139 -4.29 -10.45 15.98
C TYR A 139 -4.71 -11.78 15.38
N LEU A 140 -4.94 -11.85 14.08
CA LEU A 140 -5.14 -13.09 13.34
C LEU A 140 -3.91 -13.39 12.49
N ILE A 141 -3.41 -14.61 12.62
CA ILE A 141 -2.27 -15.08 11.82
C ILE A 141 -2.54 -16.46 11.21
N GLY A 142 -1.90 -16.73 10.07
CA GLY A 142 -1.57 -18.08 9.61
C GLY A 142 -0.05 -18.27 9.59
N LEU A 143 0.39 -19.46 9.19
CA LEU A 143 1.79 -19.81 8.96
C LEU A 143 2.05 -20.22 7.50
N ASP A 144 1.07 -20.85 6.86
CA ASP A 144 1.10 -21.22 5.44
C ASP A 144 -0.15 -20.71 4.74
N THR A 145 -0.01 -19.68 3.89
CA THR A 145 -1.13 -19.10 3.13
C THR A 145 -1.85 -20.10 2.23
N ASN A 146 -1.25 -21.25 1.88
CA ASN A 146 -1.90 -22.26 1.04
C ASN A 146 -2.81 -23.20 1.84
N GLU A 147 -2.58 -23.35 3.16
CA GLU A 147 -3.33 -24.27 4.02
C GLU A 147 -4.19 -23.54 5.04
N ASP A 148 -3.70 -22.42 5.59
CA ASP A 148 -4.38 -21.61 6.59
C ASP A 148 -5.34 -20.63 5.89
N ILE A 149 -6.62 -21.02 5.88
CA ILE A 149 -7.66 -20.36 5.10
C ILE A 149 -8.83 -20.00 6.02
N LEU A 150 -9.24 -18.74 5.98
CA LEU A 150 -10.49 -18.29 6.58
C LEU A 150 -11.52 -18.07 5.49
N ALA A 151 -12.63 -18.80 5.55
CA ALA A 151 -13.64 -18.83 4.49
C ALA A 151 -15.04 -18.45 4.98
N SER A 152 -15.80 -17.70 4.17
CA SER A 152 -17.23 -17.45 4.43
C SER A 152 -18.03 -17.43 3.12
N ALA A 153 -18.63 -18.58 2.75
CA ALA A 153 -19.40 -18.70 1.51
C ALA A 153 -20.75 -17.97 1.62
N GLY A 154 -21.00 -17.00 0.73
CA GLY A 154 -22.19 -16.14 0.72
C GLY A 154 -22.28 -15.15 1.89
N GLY A 155 -21.35 -15.21 2.85
CA GLY A 155 -21.32 -14.39 4.05
C GLY A 155 -20.30 -13.26 3.99
N THR A 156 -20.05 -12.63 5.14
CA THR A 156 -18.99 -11.64 5.32
C THR A 156 -17.92 -12.21 6.24
N ILE A 157 -16.63 -12.04 5.94
CA ILE A 157 -15.56 -12.50 6.85
C ILE A 157 -15.36 -11.50 7.97
N PHE A 158 -15.10 -10.23 7.67
CA PHE A 158 -14.84 -9.19 8.68
C PHE A 158 -15.90 -8.09 8.64
N THR A 159 -16.44 -7.75 9.81
CA THR A 159 -17.43 -6.69 9.98
C THR A 159 -17.10 -5.84 11.20
N GLY A 160 -17.68 -4.65 11.24
CA GLY A 160 -17.70 -3.83 12.45
C GLY A 160 -16.76 -2.63 12.42
N SER A 161 -16.43 -2.12 13.60
CA SER A 161 -15.84 -0.78 13.76
C SER A 161 -14.45 -0.76 14.39
N THR A 162 -13.91 -1.90 14.82
CA THR A 162 -12.64 -1.95 15.54
C THR A 162 -11.48 -2.40 14.67
N GLY A 163 -10.27 -1.98 15.03
CA GLY A 163 -9.04 -2.33 14.36
C GLY A 163 -8.51 -3.70 14.76
N GLY A 164 -7.32 -4.02 14.24
CA GLY A 164 -6.63 -5.28 14.50
C GLY A 164 -5.55 -5.56 13.47
N SER A 165 -4.96 -6.76 13.53
CA SER A 165 -3.96 -7.19 12.54
C SER A 165 -4.29 -8.54 11.92
N LEU A 166 -4.09 -8.65 10.60
CA LEU A 166 -4.27 -9.87 9.82
C LEU A 166 -2.96 -10.21 9.11
N ARG A 167 -2.43 -11.43 9.26
CA ARG A 167 -1.16 -11.81 8.62
C ARG A 167 -1.07 -13.26 8.15
N ASN A 168 -0.39 -13.50 7.04
CA ASN A 168 0.07 -14.84 6.65
C ASN A 168 -1.05 -15.90 6.45
N LEU A 169 -2.27 -15.50 6.06
CA LEU A 169 -3.34 -16.43 5.71
C LEU A 169 -4.05 -16.06 4.40
N THR A 170 -4.88 -16.98 3.91
CA THR A 170 -5.79 -16.71 2.78
C THR A 170 -7.19 -16.39 3.26
N LEU A 171 -7.79 -15.34 2.69
CA LEU A 171 -9.19 -14.99 2.88
C LEU A 171 -9.98 -15.32 1.61
N THR A 172 -11.12 -15.99 1.78
CA THR A 172 -12.02 -16.30 0.66
C THR A 172 -13.49 -16.24 1.03
N ALA A 173 -14.26 -15.44 0.31
CA ALA A 173 -15.71 -15.31 0.53
C ALA A 173 -16.49 -15.56 -0.78
N PRO A 174 -16.58 -16.82 -1.28
CA PRO A 174 -17.27 -17.12 -2.53
C PRO A 174 -18.73 -16.64 -2.50
N GLY A 175 -19.10 -15.75 -3.43
CA GLY A 175 -20.43 -15.12 -3.45
C GLY A 175 -20.73 -14.18 -2.27
N GLY A 176 -19.75 -13.96 -1.39
CA GLY A 176 -19.82 -13.11 -0.20
C GLY A 176 -18.85 -11.93 -0.27
N THR A 177 -18.55 -11.35 0.89
CA THR A 177 -17.68 -10.17 1.05
C THR A 177 -16.55 -10.43 2.05
N VAL A 178 -15.34 -9.95 1.77
CA VAL A 178 -14.21 -10.10 2.71
C VAL A 178 -14.29 -9.06 3.84
N PHE A 179 -14.37 -7.77 3.50
CA PHE A 179 -14.41 -6.67 4.46
C PHE A 179 -15.71 -5.88 4.35
N ASN A 180 -16.34 -5.64 5.49
CA ASN A 180 -17.40 -4.65 5.66
C ASN A 180 -17.12 -3.84 6.94
N LEU A 181 -16.04 -3.07 6.91
CA LEU A 181 -15.51 -2.38 8.07
C LEU A 181 -15.83 -0.88 8.03
N ASN A 182 -16.30 -0.34 9.14
CA ASN A 182 -16.63 1.08 9.29
C ASN A 182 -16.33 1.57 10.72
N ASN A 183 -15.17 2.20 10.91
CA ASN A 183 -14.81 2.88 12.15
C ASN A 183 -15.35 4.31 12.16
N ILE A 184 -16.51 4.53 12.78
CA ILE A 184 -17.11 5.87 12.83
C ILE A 184 -16.29 6.85 13.71
N SER A 185 -15.48 6.34 14.65
CA SER A 185 -14.72 7.18 15.57
C SER A 185 -13.46 7.81 14.98
N GLY A 186 -12.93 7.33 13.84
CA GLY A 186 -11.72 7.88 13.25
C GLY A 186 -10.44 7.58 14.03
N THR A 187 -10.41 6.56 14.88
CA THR A 187 -9.32 6.34 15.86
C THR A 187 -8.64 4.98 15.77
N GLU A 188 -9.29 4.02 15.11
CA GLU A 188 -8.78 2.65 15.04
C GLU A 188 -7.76 2.49 13.92
N ASN A 189 -6.84 1.53 14.10
CA ASN A 189 -5.83 1.18 13.12
C ASN A 189 -6.05 -0.27 12.64
N LEU A 190 -5.90 -0.49 11.33
CA LEU A 190 -6.02 -1.80 10.71
C LEU A 190 -4.74 -2.13 9.93
N VAL A 191 -4.15 -3.30 10.23
CA VAL A 191 -2.88 -3.72 9.62
C VAL A 191 -3.01 -5.10 8.98
N ILE A 192 -2.93 -5.17 7.65
CA ILE A 192 -3.09 -6.39 6.86
C ILE A 192 -1.78 -6.67 6.11
N GLN A 193 -1.17 -7.84 6.32
CA GLN A 193 0.17 -8.10 5.77
C GLN A 193 0.39 -9.53 5.29
N SER A 194 1.08 -9.69 4.16
CA SER A 194 1.50 -11.02 3.64
C SER A 194 0.32 -11.98 3.47
N MET A 195 -0.72 -11.53 2.76
CA MET A 195 -1.99 -12.26 2.64
C MET A 195 -2.31 -12.59 1.18
N ILE A 196 -3.18 -13.57 0.99
CA ILE A 196 -3.89 -13.79 -0.28
C ILE A 196 -5.38 -13.52 -0.05
N ILE A 197 -5.99 -12.74 -0.92
CA ILE A 197 -7.44 -12.52 -0.93
C ILE A 197 -7.98 -13.03 -2.26
N ALA A 198 -8.73 -14.12 -2.21
CA ALA A 198 -9.07 -14.86 -3.42
C ALA A 198 -10.52 -15.34 -3.50
N ASN A 199 -11.00 -15.50 -4.74
CA ASN A 199 -12.26 -16.16 -5.08
C ASN A 199 -13.48 -15.59 -4.33
N SER A 200 -13.47 -14.29 -4.06
CA SER A 200 -14.55 -13.64 -3.30
C SER A 200 -15.58 -12.98 -4.22
N GLY A 201 -16.85 -12.93 -3.79
CA GLY A 201 -17.89 -12.17 -4.50
C GLY A 201 -17.56 -10.66 -4.53
N SER A 202 -16.98 -10.15 -3.46
CA SER A 202 -16.42 -8.81 -3.34
C SER A 202 -15.31 -8.79 -2.28
N ILE A 203 -14.27 -7.99 -2.47
CA ILE A 203 -13.35 -7.70 -1.37
C ILE A 203 -14.01 -6.76 -0.36
N GLY A 204 -14.87 -5.84 -0.82
CA GLY A 204 -15.77 -5.08 0.03
C GLY A 204 -15.28 -3.67 0.36
N SER A 205 -15.41 -3.24 1.61
CA SER A 205 -15.12 -1.87 2.01
C SER A 205 -14.42 -1.74 3.36
N ILE A 206 -13.51 -0.77 3.44
CA ILE A 206 -12.85 -0.33 4.67
C ILE A 206 -13.06 1.19 4.79
N GLN A 207 -13.71 1.61 5.87
CA GLN A 207 -14.12 3.00 6.06
C GLN A 207 -13.77 3.54 7.45
N GLY A 208 -13.38 4.81 7.51
CA GLY A 208 -13.37 5.59 8.76
C GLY A 208 -12.17 5.36 9.68
N PHE A 209 -11.19 4.55 9.29
CA PHE A 209 -10.05 4.24 10.16
C PHE A 209 -9.05 5.40 10.22
N ASN A 210 -8.33 5.50 11.33
CA ASN A 210 -7.19 6.41 11.44
C ASN A 210 -6.03 5.94 10.53
N LEU A 211 -5.66 4.67 10.63
CA LEU A 211 -4.65 4.07 9.76
C LEU A 211 -5.19 2.79 9.13
N VAL A 212 -5.04 2.66 7.82
CA VAL A 212 -5.13 1.36 7.14
C VAL A 212 -3.81 1.10 6.46
N PHE A 213 -3.10 0.08 6.91
CA PHE A 213 -1.84 -0.34 6.31
C PHE A 213 -1.97 -1.74 5.71
N MET A 214 -1.90 -1.82 4.39
CA MET A 214 -1.88 -3.08 3.64
C MET A 214 -0.51 -3.28 3.00
N ASN A 215 0.14 -4.41 3.26
CA ASN A 215 1.48 -4.68 2.80
C ASN A 215 1.63 -6.11 2.26
N ILE A 216 2.07 -6.27 1.00
CA ILE A 216 2.26 -7.58 0.36
C ILE A 216 0.95 -8.37 0.35
N ILE A 217 0.04 -7.99 -0.54
CA ILE A 217 -1.25 -8.66 -0.68
C ILE A 217 -1.42 -9.08 -2.13
N GLN A 218 -1.75 -10.35 -2.35
CA GLN A 218 -2.14 -10.86 -3.66
C GLN A 218 -3.66 -10.93 -3.75
N PHE A 219 -4.22 -10.36 -4.82
CA PHE A 219 -5.64 -10.45 -5.14
C PHE A 219 -5.83 -11.33 -6.38
N SER A 220 -6.67 -12.37 -6.29
CA SER A 220 -6.94 -13.32 -7.40
C SER A 220 -8.40 -13.72 -7.47
N GLY A 221 -9.00 -13.66 -8.67
CA GLY A 221 -10.32 -14.26 -8.92
C GLY A 221 -11.47 -13.62 -8.14
N ASN A 222 -11.32 -12.39 -7.63
CA ASN A 222 -12.39 -11.68 -6.94
C ASN A 222 -13.32 -11.00 -7.96
N ALA A 223 -14.64 -11.15 -7.80
CA ALA A 223 -15.59 -10.61 -8.77
C ALA A 223 -15.75 -9.08 -8.67
N ALA A 224 -15.48 -8.50 -7.49
CA ALA A 224 -15.42 -7.06 -7.26
C ALA A 224 -14.26 -6.70 -6.31
N GLY A 225 -13.71 -5.50 -6.49
CA GLY A 225 -12.58 -5.01 -5.72
C GLY A 225 -12.93 -4.45 -4.34
N ILE A 226 -12.11 -3.52 -3.87
CA ILE A 226 -12.20 -2.89 -2.55
C ILE A 226 -12.45 -1.40 -2.64
N THR A 227 -13.29 -0.89 -1.75
CA THR A 227 -13.53 0.55 -1.55
C THR A 227 -12.91 1.03 -0.25
N TYR A 228 -12.02 2.02 -0.34
CA TYR A 228 -11.45 2.74 0.79
C TYR A 228 -12.17 4.07 0.96
N SER A 229 -12.58 4.43 2.18
CA SER A 229 -13.34 5.67 2.39
C SER A 229 -13.10 6.35 3.72
N ASN A 230 -12.97 7.68 3.72
CA ASN A 230 -12.84 8.47 4.96
C ASN A 230 -11.72 7.94 5.89
N ILE A 231 -10.57 7.55 5.35
CA ILE A 231 -9.44 7.03 6.12
C ILE A 231 -8.43 8.17 6.27
N THR A 232 -7.94 8.43 7.47
CA THR A 232 -6.94 9.48 7.69
C THR A 232 -5.67 9.16 6.92
N ASP A 233 -5.01 8.05 7.24
CA ASP A 233 -3.79 7.57 6.58
C ASP A 233 -4.01 6.22 5.92
N LEU A 234 -3.98 6.19 4.58
CA LEU A 234 -4.11 4.96 3.78
C LEU A 234 -2.77 4.59 3.15
N LEU A 235 -2.15 3.52 3.64
CA LEU A 235 -0.85 3.04 3.18
C LEU A 235 -1.01 1.68 2.49
N LEU A 236 -0.74 1.63 1.20
CA LEU A 236 -0.91 0.47 0.32
C LEU A 236 0.44 0.12 -0.33
N ASN A 237 1.13 -0.89 0.21
CA ASN A 237 2.45 -1.27 -0.25
C ASN A 237 2.46 -2.67 -0.88
N ASN A 238 3.04 -2.78 -2.07
CA ASN A 238 3.24 -4.03 -2.79
C ASN A 238 1.96 -4.88 -2.93
N LEU A 239 0.90 -4.25 -3.45
CA LEU A 239 -0.36 -4.92 -3.76
C LEU A 239 -0.31 -5.46 -5.19
N GLY A 240 -0.62 -6.75 -5.37
CA GLY A 240 -0.58 -7.45 -6.65
C GLY A 240 -1.97 -7.88 -7.11
N TRP A 241 -2.52 -7.20 -8.11
CA TRP A 241 -3.81 -7.54 -8.72
C TRP A 241 -3.61 -8.37 -9.99
N LEU A 242 -4.00 -9.65 -9.90
CA LEU A 242 -3.96 -10.61 -11.01
C LEU A 242 -5.09 -10.34 -12.03
N PRO A 243 -4.91 -10.77 -13.30
CA PRO A 243 -5.83 -10.43 -14.40
C PRO A 243 -7.22 -11.09 -14.33
N ASP A 244 -7.41 -12.03 -13.41
CA ASP A 244 -8.65 -12.76 -13.18
C ASP A 244 -9.61 -12.05 -12.20
N ASN A 245 -9.23 -10.89 -11.65
CA ASN A 245 -10.13 -10.06 -10.85
C ASN A 245 -11.07 -9.21 -11.74
N GLY A 246 -12.29 -8.99 -11.26
CA GLY A 246 -13.33 -8.18 -11.90
C GLY A 246 -13.62 -6.85 -11.19
N GLY A 247 -14.58 -6.09 -11.75
CA GLY A 247 -15.01 -4.80 -11.20
C GLY A 247 -13.93 -3.71 -11.28
N VAL A 248 -13.97 -2.75 -10.36
CA VAL A 248 -12.85 -1.82 -10.13
C VAL A 248 -12.01 -2.38 -8.99
N TYR A 249 -10.70 -2.54 -9.18
CA TYR A 249 -9.83 -3.12 -8.16
C TYR A 249 -9.81 -2.30 -6.88
N GLU A 250 -9.51 -0.99 -6.98
CA GLU A 250 -9.41 -0.10 -5.83
C GLU A 250 -10.23 1.18 -6.10
N THR A 251 -11.23 1.44 -5.26
CA THR A 251 -12.07 2.64 -5.32
C THR A 251 -11.81 3.52 -4.10
N PHE A 252 -11.63 4.82 -4.30
CA PHE A 252 -11.29 5.78 -3.25
C PHE A 252 -12.40 6.82 -3.14
N THR A 253 -13.00 6.97 -1.96
CA THR A 253 -14.09 7.94 -1.76
C THR A 253 -13.97 8.75 -0.48
N GLY A 254 -14.54 9.94 -0.46
CA GLY A 254 -14.57 10.80 0.72
C GLY A 254 -13.23 11.49 0.99
N THR A 255 -12.90 11.66 2.26
CA THR A 255 -11.76 12.49 2.69
C THR A 255 -10.58 11.64 3.17
N PHE A 256 -9.37 12.06 2.82
CA PHE A 256 -8.13 11.46 3.30
C PHE A 256 -7.18 12.55 3.79
N ALA A 257 -6.32 12.25 4.77
CA ALA A 257 -5.15 13.08 5.02
C ALA A 257 -4.03 12.67 4.06
N LEU A 258 -3.68 11.38 4.08
CA LEU A 258 -2.65 10.77 3.25
C LEU A 258 -3.19 9.55 2.50
N ILE A 259 -2.85 9.48 1.21
CA ILE A 259 -2.95 8.24 0.43
C ILE A 259 -1.57 7.92 -0.12
N GLU A 260 -1.01 6.78 0.24
CA GLU A 260 0.24 6.30 -0.33
C GLU A 260 0.02 4.90 -0.93
N LYS A 261 0.21 4.78 -2.24
CA LYS A 261 0.24 3.50 -2.94
C LYS A 261 1.57 3.32 -3.64
N VAL A 262 2.36 2.35 -3.18
CA VAL A 262 3.74 2.14 -3.64
C VAL A 262 4.01 0.68 -3.98
N SER A 263 4.74 0.45 -5.08
CA SER A 263 5.13 -0.88 -5.57
C SER A 263 3.96 -1.81 -5.94
N GLY A 264 4.27 -3.01 -6.40
CA GLY A 264 3.28 -3.99 -6.82
C GLY A 264 2.83 -3.78 -8.27
N PHE A 265 1.68 -4.36 -8.63
CA PHE A 265 1.18 -4.33 -10.00
C PHE A 265 -0.34 -4.42 -10.06
N SER A 266 -0.89 -3.87 -11.13
CA SER A 266 -2.30 -3.97 -11.50
C SER A 266 -2.44 -4.43 -12.94
N ASN A 267 -2.79 -5.70 -13.14
CA ASN A 267 -2.95 -6.29 -14.47
C ASN A 267 -4.42 -6.28 -14.90
N VAL A 268 -4.85 -5.22 -15.58
CA VAL A 268 -6.24 -4.96 -15.94
C VAL A 268 -6.57 -5.57 -17.31
N VAL A 269 -7.20 -6.74 -17.33
CA VAL A 269 -7.63 -7.40 -18.60
C VAL A 269 -9.16 -7.41 -18.75
N GLY A 270 -9.87 -8.00 -17.78
CA GLY A 270 -11.35 -8.11 -17.80
C GLY A 270 -12.07 -7.19 -16.81
N ALA A 271 -11.31 -6.42 -16.02
CA ALA A 271 -11.83 -5.50 -15.02
C ALA A 271 -12.30 -4.17 -15.63
N THR A 272 -13.18 -3.48 -14.92
CA THR A 272 -13.66 -2.13 -15.28
C THR A 272 -12.53 -1.12 -15.21
N ALA A 273 -11.77 -1.12 -14.11
CA ALA A 273 -10.54 -0.34 -13.98
C ALA A 273 -9.65 -0.87 -12.85
N ALA A 274 -8.37 -0.49 -12.83
CA ALA A 274 -7.54 -0.72 -11.63
C ALA A 274 -7.87 0.27 -10.51
N MET A 275 -8.05 1.55 -10.83
CA MET A 275 -8.25 2.59 -9.82
C MET A 275 -9.41 3.50 -10.19
N ASP A 276 -10.25 3.85 -9.22
CA ASP A 276 -11.22 4.94 -9.35
C ASP A 276 -11.03 5.94 -8.21
N VAL A 277 -10.67 7.17 -8.58
CA VAL A 277 -10.42 8.28 -7.65
C VAL A 277 -11.46 9.40 -7.75
N THR A 278 -12.52 9.19 -8.53
CA THR A 278 -13.54 10.22 -8.76
C THR A 278 -14.39 10.52 -7.53
N GLY A 279 -14.47 9.57 -6.59
CA GLY A 279 -15.20 9.72 -5.34
C GLY A 279 -14.45 10.50 -4.25
N ILE A 280 -13.17 10.83 -4.45
CA ILE A 280 -12.38 11.59 -3.47
C ILE A 280 -12.88 13.03 -3.42
N THR A 281 -13.26 13.49 -2.23
CA THR A 281 -13.76 14.86 -2.01
C THR A 281 -12.68 15.80 -1.48
N SER A 282 -11.69 15.28 -0.75
CA SER A 282 -10.56 16.07 -0.23
C SER A 282 -9.36 15.19 0.13
N ILE A 283 -8.16 15.70 -0.14
CA ILE A 283 -6.88 15.21 0.39
C ILE A 283 -6.25 16.39 1.12
N THR A 284 -6.06 16.30 2.44
CA THR A 284 -5.57 17.45 3.23
C THR A 284 -4.06 17.60 3.20
N ASP A 285 -3.31 16.49 3.08
CA ASP A 285 -1.85 16.49 3.07
C ASP A 285 -1.33 16.18 1.66
N ASP A 286 -0.92 14.94 1.40
CA ASP A 286 -0.35 14.52 0.11
C ASP A 286 -1.00 13.20 -0.35
N ALA A 287 -0.99 12.97 -1.67
CA ALA A 287 -1.26 11.65 -2.24
C ALA A 287 -0.10 11.20 -3.13
N VAL A 288 0.31 9.94 -3.00
CA VAL A 288 1.46 9.37 -3.71
C VAL A 288 1.05 8.07 -4.38
N LEU A 289 1.33 7.98 -5.68
CA LEU A 289 1.19 6.76 -6.47
C LEU A 289 2.51 6.49 -7.19
N ALA A 290 3.31 5.54 -6.69
CA ALA A 290 4.68 5.35 -7.18
C ALA A 290 5.04 3.88 -7.41
N SER A 291 5.73 3.61 -8.53
CA SER A 291 6.28 2.28 -8.86
C SER A 291 5.26 1.14 -9.00
N VAL A 292 3.96 1.41 -8.98
CA VAL A 292 2.92 0.45 -9.34
C VAL A 292 2.96 0.25 -10.86
N VAL A 293 3.07 -1.00 -11.31
CA VAL A 293 3.04 -1.33 -12.75
C VAL A 293 1.60 -1.57 -13.20
N PHE A 294 1.10 -0.75 -14.12
CA PHE A 294 -0.20 -0.97 -14.77
C PHE A 294 -0.01 -1.69 -16.12
N SER A 295 -0.72 -2.80 -16.31
CA SER A 295 -0.67 -3.63 -17.53
C SER A 295 -2.04 -4.21 -17.89
N GLY A 296 -2.15 -4.96 -19.00
CA GLY A 296 -3.36 -5.73 -19.35
C GLY A 296 -4.28 -5.07 -20.38
N GLY A 297 -4.05 -3.80 -20.73
CA GLY A 297 -4.73 -3.11 -21.83
C GLY A 297 -6.14 -2.58 -21.53
N GLY A 298 -6.71 -2.88 -20.35
CA GLY A 298 -7.94 -2.26 -19.87
C GLY A 298 -7.75 -0.83 -19.35
N THR A 299 -8.81 -0.24 -18.77
CA THR A 299 -8.75 1.09 -18.16
C THR A 299 -7.91 1.05 -16.89
N TYR A 300 -6.85 1.84 -16.80
CA TYR A 300 -6.01 1.84 -15.60
C TYR A 300 -6.57 2.73 -14.50
N VAL A 301 -6.98 3.96 -14.83
CA VAL A 301 -7.49 4.91 -13.85
C VAL A 301 -8.74 5.58 -14.39
N ILE A 302 -9.78 5.64 -13.55
CA ILE A 302 -10.93 6.52 -13.71
C ILE A 302 -10.64 7.74 -12.85
N GLY A 303 -10.26 8.83 -13.51
CA GLY A 303 -9.70 10.03 -12.89
C GLY A 303 -10.64 11.23 -12.84
N SER A 304 -10.30 12.22 -12.02
CA SER A 304 -11.00 13.50 -11.84
C SER A 304 -10.12 14.72 -12.16
N SER A 305 -9.01 14.50 -12.87
CA SER A 305 -8.05 15.55 -13.24
C SER A 305 -8.72 16.75 -13.94
N PRO A 306 -8.37 17.99 -13.56
CA PRO A 306 -8.73 19.17 -14.34
C PRO A 306 -7.84 19.34 -15.59
N TYR A 307 -6.75 18.57 -15.71
CA TYR A 307 -5.80 18.63 -16.81
C TYR A 307 -6.14 17.57 -17.87
N THR A 308 -6.34 18.00 -19.11
CA THR A 308 -6.69 17.11 -20.23
C THR A 308 -5.61 16.05 -20.47
N GLY A 309 -6.00 14.78 -20.51
CA GLY A 309 -5.09 13.65 -20.74
C GLY A 309 -4.41 13.10 -19.48
N PHE A 310 -4.75 13.62 -18.31
CA PHE A 310 -4.24 13.21 -17.01
C PHE A 310 -5.39 12.71 -16.12
N ASN A 311 -5.08 12.04 -15.01
CA ASN A 311 -6.06 11.33 -14.21
C ASN A 311 -6.24 11.93 -12.81
N PHE A 312 -5.24 12.61 -12.27
CA PHE A 312 -5.23 13.06 -10.88
C PHE A 312 -5.23 14.58 -10.71
N THR A 313 -5.73 15.03 -9.55
CA THR A 313 -5.61 16.44 -9.12
C THR A 313 -4.16 16.76 -8.71
N ASN A 314 -3.86 18.04 -8.47
CA ASN A 314 -2.51 18.49 -8.13
C ASN A 314 -2.02 18.06 -6.73
N ASN A 315 -2.89 17.50 -5.87
CA ASN A 315 -2.50 16.85 -4.61
C ASN A 315 -1.72 15.55 -4.81
N TRP A 316 -1.79 14.95 -6.00
CA TRP A 316 -1.13 13.68 -6.27
C TRP A 316 0.31 13.88 -6.75
N THR A 317 1.18 12.95 -6.41
CA THR A 317 2.50 12.75 -7.03
C THR A 317 2.51 11.37 -7.66
N VAL A 318 2.45 11.29 -8.99
CA VAL A 318 2.29 10.04 -9.73
C VAL A 318 3.50 9.75 -10.59
N ASN A 319 4.11 8.57 -10.37
CA ASN A 319 5.21 8.06 -11.18
C ASN A 319 5.12 6.53 -11.29
N CYS A 320 4.39 6.08 -12.30
CA CYS A 320 4.02 4.67 -12.49
C CYS A 320 4.15 4.24 -13.95
N PRO A 321 4.78 3.09 -14.25
CA PRO A 321 4.72 2.49 -15.57
C PRO A 321 3.28 2.18 -15.99
N GLY A 322 2.93 2.52 -17.23
CA GLY A 322 1.61 2.26 -17.82
C GLY A 322 0.65 3.46 -17.81
N ILE A 323 0.93 4.49 -17.00
CA ILE A 323 0.16 5.75 -16.96
C ILE A 323 1.11 6.96 -17.09
N PRO A 324 0.61 8.16 -17.46
CA PRO A 324 1.44 9.37 -17.50
C PRO A 324 2.08 9.69 -16.14
N GLU A 325 3.28 10.28 -16.17
CA GLU A 325 3.85 10.90 -14.97
C GLU A 325 3.04 12.17 -14.64
N GLU A 326 2.54 12.27 -13.40
CA GLU A 326 1.73 13.40 -12.95
C GLU A 326 2.34 14.01 -11.69
N THR A 327 3.40 14.80 -11.88
CA THR A 327 4.12 15.47 -10.80
C THR A 327 4.32 16.95 -11.11
N ASP A 328 4.55 17.77 -10.08
CA ASP A 328 4.96 19.17 -10.29
C ASP A 328 6.26 19.28 -11.10
N LYS A 329 7.11 18.23 -11.11
CA LYS A 329 8.37 18.17 -11.86
C LYS A 329 8.18 18.10 -13.39
N VAL A 330 7.03 17.62 -13.87
CA VAL A 330 6.73 17.56 -15.32
C VAL A 330 5.69 18.58 -15.75
N ALA A 331 5.33 19.52 -14.86
CA ALA A 331 4.45 20.64 -15.19
C ALA A 331 5.00 21.43 -16.38
N THR A 332 4.15 21.68 -17.38
CA THR A 332 4.54 22.33 -18.64
C THR A 332 3.43 23.24 -19.12
N GLY A 333 3.83 24.39 -19.66
CA GLY A 333 2.94 25.39 -20.22
C GLY A 333 3.45 25.86 -21.57
N TYR A 334 2.59 25.89 -22.58
CA TYR A 334 2.93 26.42 -23.89
C TYR A 334 1.80 27.31 -24.43
N ILE A 335 2.15 28.54 -24.79
CA ILE A 335 1.24 29.46 -25.48
C ILE A 335 1.89 30.01 -26.75
N TYR A 336 1.09 30.25 -27.78
CA TYR A 336 1.60 30.71 -29.07
C TYR A 336 0.54 31.52 -29.84
N PHE A 337 0.96 32.21 -30.90
CA PHE A 337 0.03 32.77 -31.88
C PHE A 337 -0.29 31.75 -32.97
N SER A 338 -1.57 31.42 -33.15
CA SER A 338 -2.05 30.47 -34.16
C SER A 338 -1.93 31.01 -35.60
N ALA A 339 -1.83 32.33 -35.76
CA ALA A 339 -1.59 33.02 -37.02
C ALA A 339 -0.68 34.23 -36.80
N GLU A 340 -0.33 34.94 -37.88
CA GLU A 340 0.41 36.20 -37.74
C GLU A 340 -0.45 37.26 -37.02
N ASN A 341 0.07 37.78 -35.91
CA ASN A 341 -0.62 38.82 -35.14
C ASN A 341 -0.37 40.20 -35.75
N ASN A 342 -1.44 40.97 -35.94
CA ASN A 342 -1.39 42.33 -36.48
C ASN A 342 -1.80 43.39 -35.44
N VAL A 343 -1.87 43.01 -34.16
CA VAL A 343 -2.21 43.93 -33.07
C VAL A 343 -0.94 44.59 -32.55
N THR A 344 -0.82 45.90 -32.79
CA THR A 344 0.29 46.73 -32.29
C THR A 344 0.18 46.92 -30.78
N THR A 345 1.33 46.85 -30.09
CA THR A 345 1.43 47.11 -28.66
C THR A 345 1.82 48.57 -28.45
N ASN A 346 0.91 49.40 -27.96
CA ASN A 346 1.15 50.84 -27.79
C ASN A 346 2.03 51.12 -26.56
N VAL A 347 3.23 51.66 -26.77
CA VAL A 347 4.17 52.03 -25.72
C VAL A 347 4.00 53.51 -25.38
N ILE A 348 3.61 53.82 -24.14
CA ILE A 348 3.23 55.19 -23.74
C ILE A 348 4.47 56.08 -23.50
N SER A 349 5.57 55.50 -23.04
CA SER A 349 6.79 56.21 -22.65
C SER A 349 8.03 55.43 -23.01
N ASP A 350 9.08 56.13 -23.41
CA ASP A 350 10.37 55.52 -23.78
C ASP A 350 10.89 54.67 -22.62
N ASN A 351 11.38 53.48 -22.92
CA ASN A 351 11.94 52.52 -21.96
C ASN A 351 10.96 52.06 -20.86
N VAL A 352 9.64 52.22 -21.06
CA VAL A 352 8.62 51.69 -20.14
C VAL A 352 7.98 50.45 -20.76
N PRO A 353 8.20 49.24 -20.20
CA PRO A 353 7.61 48.03 -20.73
C PRO A 353 6.10 48.00 -20.57
N VAL A 354 5.41 47.49 -21.58
CA VAL A 354 3.95 47.28 -21.62
C VAL A 354 3.65 45.83 -21.99
N LYS A 355 2.54 45.29 -21.48
CA LYS A 355 2.14 43.91 -21.77
C LYS A 355 1.95 43.73 -23.28
N MET A 356 2.62 42.73 -23.85
CA MET A 356 2.49 42.38 -25.27
C MET A 356 1.03 42.10 -25.62
N GLN A 357 0.57 42.70 -26.72
CA GLN A 357 -0.78 42.49 -27.25
C GLN A 357 -0.81 41.37 -28.30
N GLY A 358 -1.96 40.70 -28.40
CA GLY A 358 -2.23 39.63 -29.36
C GLY A 358 -2.96 38.46 -28.70
N THR A 359 -3.77 37.74 -29.48
CA THR A 359 -4.51 36.56 -28.99
C THR A 359 -3.59 35.35 -28.96
N THR A 360 -3.42 34.73 -27.79
CA THR A 360 -2.64 33.51 -27.63
C THR A 360 -3.55 32.29 -27.58
N THR A 361 -3.05 31.18 -28.11
CA THR A 361 -3.64 29.85 -27.98
C THR A 361 -2.79 29.04 -27.00
N ALA A 362 -3.44 28.37 -26.05
CA ALA A 362 -2.81 27.41 -25.16
C ALA A 362 -2.63 26.05 -25.85
N GLY A 363 -1.48 25.42 -25.66
CA GLY A 363 -1.21 24.06 -26.07
C GLY A 363 -0.48 23.31 -24.98
N GLN A 364 -0.77 22.01 -24.82
CA GLN A 364 -0.01 21.08 -23.96
C GLN A 364 0.17 21.57 -22.51
N PHE A 365 -0.89 22.07 -21.88
CA PHE A 365 -0.86 22.42 -20.46
C PHE A 365 -0.92 21.18 -19.58
N PHE A 366 -0.02 21.12 -18.60
CA PHE A 366 -0.11 20.23 -17.46
C PHE A 366 0.30 20.99 -16.20
N ARG A 367 -0.59 21.04 -15.20
CA ARG A 367 -0.44 21.90 -14.00
C ARG A 367 -0.17 23.36 -14.33
N MET A 368 -0.72 23.80 -15.45
CA MET A 368 -0.68 25.16 -15.96
C MET A 368 -2.07 25.53 -16.48
N ASP A 369 -2.41 26.81 -16.42
CA ASP A 369 -3.54 27.39 -17.13
C ASP A 369 -3.19 28.79 -17.67
N ASP A 370 -4.14 29.47 -18.30
CA ASP A 370 -4.02 30.85 -18.79
C ASP A 370 -5.01 31.80 -18.08
N ASP A 371 -5.38 31.54 -16.82
CA ASP A 371 -6.40 32.30 -16.06
C ASP A 371 -7.74 32.44 -16.82
N GLY A 372 -8.22 31.34 -17.40
CA GLY A 372 -9.51 31.32 -18.09
C GLY A 372 -9.49 32.07 -19.44
N GLY A 373 -8.40 31.92 -20.21
CA GLY A 373 -8.25 32.51 -21.54
C GLY A 373 -7.57 33.88 -21.56
N THR A 374 -6.87 34.27 -20.50
CA THR A 374 -6.09 35.51 -20.47
C THR A 374 -4.92 35.42 -21.43
N ASN A 375 -4.93 36.25 -22.47
CA ASN A 375 -3.86 36.26 -23.46
C ASN A 375 -2.50 36.62 -22.86
N ASN A 376 -1.44 36.04 -23.45
CA ASN A 376 -0.06 36.28 -23.06
C ASN A 376 0.14 36.01 -21.56
N ARG A 377 -0.39 34.88 -21.09
CA ARG A 377 -0.25 34.43 -19.70
C ARG A 377 -0.07 32.92 -19.63
N ILE A 378 0.86 32.49 -18.79
CA ILE A 378 0.92 31.13 -18.27
C ILE A 378 0.92 31.24 -16.75
N LYS A 379 -0.08 30.64 -16.10
CA LYS A 379 -0.18 30.55 -14.64
C LYS A 379 0.10 29.12 -14.20
N TYR A 380 0.92 28.99 -13.16
CA TYR A 380 1.22 27.70 -12.54
C TYR A 380 0.10 27.29 -11.57
N THR A 381 -0.46 26.11 -11.77
CA THR A 381 -1.56 25.55 -10.96
C THR A 381 -1.18 24.26 -10.21
N GLY A 382 0.10 23.89 -10.25
CA GLY A 382 0.63 22.83 -9.39
C GLY A 382 0.74 23.28 -7.93
N LEU A 383 1.05 22.34 -7.05
CA LEU A 383 0.92 22.56 -5.61
C LEU A 383 2.22 23.08 -4.98
N LYS A 384 3.36 22.47 -5.30
CA LYS A 384 4.65 22.75 -4.66
C LYS A 384 5.47 23.75 -5.49
N PRO A 385 6.06 24.79 -4.87
CA PRO A 385 6.85 25.77 -5.60
C PRO A 385 8.09 25.13 -6.23
N ARG A 386 8.44 25.54 -7.45
CA ARG A 386 9.64 25.06 -8.14
C ARG A 386 10.20 26.06 -9.13
N ASN A 387 11.39 25.77 -9.63
CA ASN A 387 12.00 26.51 -10.73
C ASN A 387 11.52 25.97 -12.08
N PHE A 388 11.26 26.90 -12.99
CA PHE A 388 10.90 26.66 -14.38
C PHE A 388 11.90 27.30 -15.31
N THR A 389 12.18 26.64 -16.43
CA THR A 389 12.88 27.23 -17.56
C THR A 389 11.84 27.93 -18.44
N VAL A 390 12.05 29.22 -18.67
CA VAL A 390 11.27 30.01 -19.63
C VAL A 390 12.03 30.07 -20.94
N SER A 391 11.37 29.69 -22.03
CA SER A 391 11.86 29.90 -23.39
C SER A 391 10.81 30.67 -24.18
N CYS A 392 11.20 31.78 -24.78
CA CYS A 392 10.33 32.56 -25.64
C CYS A 392 11.05 32.87 -26.95
N SER A 393 10.36 32.67 -28.07
CA SER A 393 10.78 33.23 -29.35
C SER A 393 9.68 34.05 -29.99
N ALA A 394 10.07 35.18 -30.56
CA ALA A 394 9.14 36.12 -31.13
C ALA A 394 9.73 36.85 -32.33
N THR A 395 8.90 37.18 -33.31
CA THR A 395 9.27 38.09 -34.40
C THR A 395 8.58 39.42 -34.16
N VAL A 396 9.35 40.50 -34.05
CA VAL A 396 8.84 41.86 -33.82
C VAL A 396 8.98 42.66 -35.12
N GLU A 397 7.89 43.29 -35.55
CA GLU A 397 7.85 44.28 -36.62
C GLU A 397 7.67 45.68 -36.03
N ARG A 398 8.40 46.66 -36.57
CA ARG A 398 8.23 48.08 -36.21
C ARG A 398 7.03 48.71 -36.93
N SER A 399 6.30 49.61 -36.28
CA SER A 399 5.11 50.27 -36.87
C SER A 399 5.43 51.26 -38.00
N SER A 400 6.65 51.80 -38.05
CA SER A 400 7.11 52.69 -39.11
C SER A 400 8.62 52.54 -39.36
N ASN A 401 9.04 52.71 -40.62
CA ASN A 401 10.47 52.75 -40.97
C ASN A 401 11.05 54.11 -40.59
N GLY A 402 12.19 54.12 -39.89
CA GLY A 402 12.80 55.35 -39.39
C GLY A 402 14.19 55.13 -38.79
N SER A 403 14.60 56.06 -37.92
CA SER A 403 15.89 56.03 -37.21
C SER A 403 16.10 54.74 -36.43
N ARG A 404 17.37 54.44 -36.12
CA ARG A 404 17.77 53.35 -35.22
C ARG A 404 16.94 53.39 -33.94
N ASN A 405 16.39 52.24 -33.55
CA ASN A 405 15.66 52.05 -32.30
C ASN A 405 15.99 50.68 -31.70
N VAL A 406 15.75 50.51 -30.40
CA VAL A 406 15.97 49.27 -29.65
C VAL A 406 14.63 48.80 -29.10
N TYR A 407 14.33 47.52 -29.31
CA TYR A 407 13.22 46.87 -28.62
C TYR A 407 13.76 45.85 -27.62
N SER A 408 13.05 45.69 -26.51
CA SER A 408 13.34 44.67 -25.50
C SER A 408 12.09 43.84 -25.22
N LEU A 409 12.25 42.51 -25.16
CA LEU A 409 11.27 41.56 -24.66
C LEU A 409 11.65 41.14 -23.26
N ILE A 410 10.70 41.18 -22.33
CA ILE A 410 10.95 41.08 -20.90
C ILE A 410 9.91 40.16 -20.26
N ILE A 411 10.33 39.24 -19.39
CA ILE A 411 9.38 38.48 -18.57
C ILE A 411 8.94 39.29 -17.36
N TYR A 412 7.63 39.31 -17.15
CA TYR A 412 7.00 39.79 -15.92
C TYR A 412 6.41 38.60 -15.18
N LYS A 413 6.58 38.56 -13.86
CA LYS A 413 5.94 37.61 -12.94
C LYS A 413 5.01 38.39 -12.02
N ASN A 414 3.72 38.02 -11.98
CA ASN A 414 2.73 38.68 -11.13
C ASN A 414 2.72 40.22 -11.28
N GLY A 415 2.88 40.72 -12.51
CA GLY A 415 2.95 42.15 -12.80
C GLY A 415 4.27 42.85 -12.42
N SER A 416 5.26 42.12 -11.90
CA SER A 416 6.59 42.64 -11.59
C SER A 416 7.63 42.16 -12.61
N MET A 417 8.50 43.07 -13.05
CA MET A 417 9.58 42.75 -13.99
C MET A 417 10.55 41.73 -13.41
N ILE A 418 11.03 40.79 -14.23
CA ILE A 418 12.15 39.89 -13.93
C ILE A 418 13.38 40.35 -14.73
N PRO A 419 14.29 41.16 -14.14
CA PRO A 419 15.37 41.81 -14.88
C PRO A 419 16.41 40.83 -15.47
N SER A 420 16.50 39.62 -14.92
CA SER A 420 17.42 38.58 -15.41
C SER A 420 16.94 37.87 -16.67
N ILE A 421 15.69 38.11 -17.11
CA ILE A 421 15.09 37.43 -18.24
C ILE A 421 14.58 38.47 -19.24
N VAL A 422 15.52 39.03 -20.00
CA VAL A 422 15.33 40.10 -20.99
C VAL A 422 16.10 39.75 -22.27
N SER A 423 15.53 40.11 -23.42
CA SER A 423 16.17 40.01 -24.73
C SER A 423 16.05 41.33 -25.47
N GLU A 424 17.14 41.88 -25.95
CA GLU A 424 17.18 43.18 -26.64
C GLU A 424 17.68 43.01 -28.07
N GLN A 425 17.12 43.78 -29.01
CA GLN A 425 17.62 43.87 -30.38
C GLN A 425 17.62 45.32 -30.85
N THR A 426 18.71 45.70 -31.51
CA THR A 426 18.81 46.99 -32.21
C THR A 426 18.29 46.83 -33.63
N PHE A 427 17.39 47.72 -34.02
CA PHE A 427 16.78 47.79 -35.33
C PHE A 427 17.44 48.89 -36.15
N GLU A 428 18.41 48.52 -36.98
CA GLU A 428 19.13 49.45 -37.87
C GLU A 428 18.22 50.04 -38.95
N ASN A 429 18.60 51.19 -39.51
CA ASN A 429 17.81 51.85 -40.55
C ASN A 429 17.50 50.89 -41.73
N GLY A 430 16.22 50.79 -42.12
CA GLY A 430 15.74 49.91 -43.19
C GLY A 430 15.35 48.48 -42.79
N VAL A 431 15.60 48.03 -41.54
CA VAL A 431 15.25 46.67 -41.09
C VAL A 431 13.85 46.61 -40.45
N SER A 432 12.79 46.22 -41.15
CA SER A 432 11.43 46.28 -40.56
C SER A 432 11.10 45.19 -39.53
N LYS A 433 11.77 44.02 -39.56
CA LYS A 433 11.50 42.87 -38.67
C LYS A 433 12.78 42.30 -38.08
N SER A 434 12.73 41.82 -36.83
CA SER A 434 13.80 41.02 -36.21
C SER A 434 13.23 39.93 -35.30
N ASN A 435 14.04 38.90 -35.06
CA ASN A 435 13.70 37.80 -34.16
C ASN A 435 14.34 38.02 -32.78
N PHE A 436 13.56 37.67 -31.76
CA PHE A 436 13.96 37.68 -30.37
C PHE A 436 13.96 36.26 -29.84
N ASN A 437 14.97 35.95 -29.04
CA ASN A 437 15.04 34.73 -28.25
C ASN A 437 15.30 35.15 -26.81
N LEU A 438 14.52 34.60 -25.89
CA LEU A 438 14.61 34.85 -24.46
C LEU A 438 14.66 33.49 -23.77
N LEU A 439 15.64 33.34 -22.89
CA LEU A 439 15.86 32.13 -22.10
C LEU A 439 16.18 32.56 -20.67
N GLY A 440 15.56 31.90 -19.70
CA GLY A 440 15.84 32.17 -18.29
C GLY A 440 15.24 31.13 -17.37
N VAL A 441 15.54 31.26 -16.08
CA VAL A 441 14.98 30.42 -15.03
C VAL A 441 14.33 31.30 -13.98
N LEU A 442 13.12 30.95 -13.56
CA LEU A 442 12.43 31.63 -12.46
C LEU A 442 11.68 30.65 -11.58
N SER A 443 11.52 30.99 -10.30
CA SER A 443 10.72 30.21 -9.36
C SER A 443 9.25 30.63 -9.43
N MET A 444 8.33 29.67 -9.47
CA MET A 444 6.88 29.89 -9.39
C MET A 444 6.29 29.05 -8.26
N ALA A 445 5.44 29.69 -7.45
CA ALA A 445 4.53 29.06 -6.50
C ALA A 445 3.14 28.93 -7.11
N ASN A 446 2.26 28.16 -6.46
CA ASN A 446 0.88 27.99 -6.91
C ASN A 446 0.20 29.36 -7.12
N ASN A 447 -0.46 29.52 -8.26
CA ASN A 447 -1.10 30.74 -8.77
C ASN A 447 -0.18 31.87 -9.22
N ASP A 448 1.14 31.70 -9.18
CA ASP A 448 2.03 32.64 -9.87
C ASP A 448 1.79 32.56 -11.38
N TYR A 449 1.86 33.69 -12.07
CA TYR A 449 1.76 33.75 -13.52
C TYR A 449 2.89 34.58 -14.13
N ILE A 450 3.22 34.25 -15.38
CA ILE A 450 4.16 35.01 -16.19
C ILE A 450 3.51 35.56 -17.45
N GLU A 451 4.02 36.69 -17.90
CA GLU A 451 3.58 37.39 -19.11
C GLU A 451 4.80 38.01 -19.80
N VAL A 452 4.72 38.22 -21.12
CA VAL A 452 5.77 38.88 -21.89
C VAL A 452 5.43 40.35 -22.10
N TYR A 453 6.35 41.23 -21.75
CA TYR A 453 6.24 42.67 -21.95
C TYR A 453 7.22 43.10 -23.03
N VAL A 454 6.88 44.19 -23.74
CA VAL A 454 7.74 44.80 -24.76
C VAL A 454 8.00 46.25 -24.39
N SER A 455 9.23 46.71 -24.57
CA SER A 455 9.62 48.12 -24.48
C SER A 455 10.35 48.58 -25.74
N THR A 456 10.36 49.90 -25.96
CA THR A 456 11.14 50.56 -27.02
C THR A 456 11.86 51.79 -26.45
N ASP A 457 13.04 52.11 -26.97
CA ASP A 457 13.76 53.36 -26.65
C ASP A 457 13.18 54.58 -27.39
N ASN A 458 12.23 54.35 -28.32
CA ASN A 458 11.54 55.38 -29.07
C ASN A 458 10.04 55.04 -29.18
N ARG A 459 9.23 55.65 -28.30
CA ARG A 459 7.77 55.45 -28.21
C ARG A 459 6.98 55.83 -29.45
N ASN A 460 7.58 56.56 -30.40
CA ASN A 460 6.91 56.90 -31.65
C ASN A 460 6.95 55.75 -32.68
N ILE A 461 7.67 54.67 -32.35
CA ILE A 461 7.80 53.48 -33.20
C ILE A 461 7.37 52.26 -32.38
N ASP A 462 6.06 52.05 -32.29
CA ASP A 462 5.49 50.92 -31.56
C ASP A 462 5.85 49.54 -32.15
N PRO A 463 6.06 48.52 -31.30
CA PRO A 463 6.26 47.15 -31.73
C PRO A 463 4.95 46.43 -32.03
N THR A 464 4.96 45.61 -33.08
CA THR A 464 3.96 44.58 -33.35
C THR A 464 4.62 43.21 -33.32
N VAL A 465 4.30 42.37 -32.34
CA VAL A 465 4.79 40.99 -32.30
C VAL A 465 4.00 40.16 -33.30
N LYS A 466 4.64 39.73 -34.39
CA LYS A 466 4.00 39.00 -35.50
C LYS A 466 3.85 37.51 -35.23
N ARG A 467 4.90 36.90 -34.68
CA ARG A 467 4.96 35.48 -34.31
C ARG A 467 5.44 35.39 -32.88
N PHE A 468 4.89 34.47 -32.12
CA PHE A 468 5.16 34.32 -30.70
C PHE A 468 4.96 32.88 -30.28
N ASN A 469 5.89 32.40 -29.46
CA ASN A 469 5.75 31.21 -28.65
C ASN A 469 6.44 31.44 -27.30
N LEU A 470 5.81 30.97 -26.25
CA LEU A 470 6.32 30.96 -24.89
C LEU A 470 6.11 29.57 -24.31
N VAL A 471 7.19 28.96 -23.86
CA VAL A 471 7.23 27.64 -23.24
C VAL A 471 7.78 27.77 -21.82
N LEU A 472 7.18 27.04 -20.89
CA LEU A 472 7.55 26.93 -19.49
C LEU A 472 7.64 25.44 -19.10
N TYR A 473 8.77 24.97 -18.56
CA TYR A 473 8.98 23.55 -18.18
C TYR A 473 9.99 23.34 -17.04
#